data_AF-A0A9X9F2S7-F1
#
_entry.id   AF-A0A9X9F2S7-F1
#
_cell.length_a   1.000
_cell.length_b   1.000
_cell.length_c   1.000
_cell.angle_alpha   90.00
_cell.angle_beta   90.00
_cell.angle_gamma   90.00
#
_symmetry.space_group_name_H-M   'P 1'
#
loop_
_entity.id
_entity.type
_entity.pdbx_description
1 polymer ?
#
loop_
_entity_poly.entity_id
_entity_poly.type
_entity_poly.pdbx_seq_one_letter_code
_entity_poly.pdbx_strand_id
1 'polypeptide(L)' 'AKWSNGDPVTAKDFAYAWQRLLDPKTTAEYAFIAFPIKNAEAINKGEKPVTELGVKAVDDYTLEVELEQAVPY' A
#
# COMPACT_ATOMS: atom_id res chain seq x y z
N ALA A 1 -17.91 -0.03 6.32
CA ALA A 1 -17.18 -1.19 6.88
C ALA A 1 -16.69 -0.84 8.29
N LYS A 2 -16.58 -1.82 9.19
CA LYS A 2 -16.14 -1.60 10.58
C LYS A 2 -15.16 -2.69 11.01
N TRP A 3 -14.17 -2.31 11.79
CA TRP A 3 -13.32 -3.23 12.55
C TRP A 3 -14.13 -3.91 13.65
N SER A 4 -13.63 -5.03 14.18
CA SER A 4 -14.31 -5.78 15.26
C SER A 4 -14.48 -4.98 16.55
N ASN A 5 -13.63 -3.98 16.77
CA ASN A 5 -13.71 -3.05 17.89
C ASN A 5 -14.72 -1.90 17.68
N GLY A 6 -15.37 -1.83 16.50
CA GLY A 6 -16.38 -0.83 16.16
C GLY A 6 -15.87 0.38 15.37
N ASP A 7 -14.56 0.55 15.23
CA ASP A 7 -13.96 1.66 14.47
C ASP A 7 -14.31 1.54 12.97
N PRO A 8 -14.52 2.65 12.26
CA PRO A 8 -14.74 2.62 10.82
C PRO A 8 -13.48 2.14 10.10
N VAL A 9 -13.63 1.29 9.09
CA VAL A 9 -12.54 0.97 8.15
C VAL A 9 -12.45 2.10 7.14
N THR A 10 -11.26 2.67 6.96
CA THR A 10 -11.01 3.83 6.11
C THR A 10 -9.93 3.56 5.05
N ALA A 11 -9.84 4.41 4.03
CA ALA A 11 -8.79 4.34 3.02
C ALA A 11 -7.37 4.43 3.62
N LYS A 12 -7.22 5.10 4.77
CA LYS A 12 -5.94 5.21 5.50
C LYS A 12 -5.43 3.85 5.97
N ASP A 13 -6.35 2.95 6.33
CA ASP A 13 -5.99 1.60 6.79
C ASP A 13 -5.32 0.79 5.67
N PHE A 14 -5.83 0.93 4.43
CA PHE A 14 -5.26 0.28 3.25
C PHE A 14 -3.89 0.86 2.88
N ALA A 15 -3.77 2.20 2.86
CA ALA A 15 -2.49 2.86 2.60
C ALA A 15 -1.42 2.43 3.61
N TYR A 16 -1.75 2.42 4.91
CA TYR A 16 -0.87 1.92 5.96
C TYR A 16 -0.49 0.45 5.76
N ALA A 17 -1.47 -0.42 5.49
CA ALA A 17 -1.23 -1.85 5.35
C ALA A 17 -0.27 -2.17 4.19
N TRP A 18 -0.44 -1.52 3.04
CA TRP A 18 0.43 -1.73 1.87
C TRP A 18 1.82 -1.10 2.06
N GLN A 19 1.92 0.07 2.69
CA GLN A 19 3.20 0.65 3.08
C GLN A 19 3.97 -0.28 4.03
N ARG A 20 3.28 -0.84 5.03
CA ARG A 20 3.88 -1.80 5.97
C ARG A 20 4.30 -3.09 5.27
N LEU A 21 3.49 -3.62 4.35
CA LEU A 21 3.83 -4.81 3.57
C LEU A 21 5.15 -4.62 2.80
N LEU A 22 5.34 -3.44 2.23
CA LEU A 22 6.49 -3.12 1.37
C LEU A 22 7.70 -2.59 2.13
N ASP A 23 7.54 -2.10 3.36
CA ASP A 23 8.67 -1.68 4.21
C ASP A 23 9.67 -2.85 4.37
N PRO A 24 10.95 -2.70 3.97
CA PRO A 24 11.97 -3.73 4.11
C PRO A 24 12.10 -4.26 5.54
N LYS A 25 11.79 -3.44 6.55
CA LYS A 25 11.83 -3.80 7.97
C LYS A 25 10.76 -4.81 8.37
N THR A 26 9.67 -4.91 7.62
CA THR A 26 8.60 -5.89 7.88
C THR A 26 9.02 -7.30 7.44
N THR A 27 10.02 -7.43 6.56
CA THR A 27 10.53 -8.71 6.04
C THR A 27 9.41 -9.64 5.55
N ALA A 28 8.41 -9.08 4.86
CA ALA A 28 7.26 -9.84 4.40
C ALA A 28 7.63 -10.72 3.19
N GLU A 29 7.54 -12.04 3.34
CA GLU A 29 7.84 -13.01 2.28
C GLU A 29 6.95 -12.83 1.03
N TYR A 30 5.76 -12.25 1.21
CA TYR A 30 4.78 -12.04 0.16
C TYR A 30 4.72 -10.61 -0.40
N ALA A 31 5.70 -9.76 -0.07
CA ALA A 31 5.72 -8.36 -0.52
C ALA A 31 5.63 -8.20 -2.05
N PHE A 32 6.18 -9.17 -2.79
CA PHE A 32 6.21 -9.16 -4.25
C PHE A 32 4.82 -9.11 -4.91
N ILE A 33 3.75 -9.53 -4.23
CA ILE A 33 2.39 -9.45 -4.79
C ILE A 33 1.94 -8.00 -5.04
N ALA A 34 2.51 -7.05 -4.29
CA ALA A 34 2.17 -5.63 -4.36
C ALA A 34 3.09 -4.84 -5.32
N PHE A 35 4.06 -5.49 -5.96
CA PHE A 35 4.97 -4.83 -6.91
C PHE A 35 4.31 -4.19 -8.14
N PRO A 36 3.09 -4.55 -8.57
CA PRO A 36 2.41 -3.78 -9.61
C PRO A 36 2.05 -2.34 -9.20
N ILE A 37 2.01 -2.02 -7.90
CA ILE A 37 1.77 -0.65 -7.41
C ILE A 37 3.02 0.19 -7.68
N LYS A 38 2.82 1.44 -8.10
CA LYS A 38 3.91 2.34 -8.43
C LYS A 38 4.88 2.50 -7.26
N ASN A 39 6.18 2.45 -7.56
CA ASN A 39 7.32 2.50 -6.62
C ASN A 39 7.42 1.32 -5.63
N ALA A 40 6.54 0.32 -5.66
CA ALA A 40 6.49 -0.71 -4.63
C ALA A 40 7.77 -1.55 -4.53
N GLU A 41 8.31 -2.01 -5.67
CA GLU A 41 9.55 -2.81 -5.67
C GLU A 41 10.76 -1.99 -5.21
N ALA A 42 10.88 -0.73 -5.63
CA ALA A 42 11.95 0.17 -5.19
C ALA A 42 11.91 0.41 -3.68
N ILE A 43 10.70 0.60 -3.11
CA ILE A 43 10.52 0.72 -1.66
C ILE A 43 10.94 -0.56 -0.95
N ASN A 44 10.53 -1.72 -1.46
CA ASN A 44 10.89 -3.01 -0.86
C ASN A 44 12.39 -3.34 -0.92
N LYS A 45 13.10 -2.79 -1.91
CA LYS A 45 14.58 -2.82 -1.99
C LYS A 45 15.27 -1.78 -1.11
N GLY A 46 14.51 -0.88 -0.46
CA GLY A 46 15.05 0.19 0.37
C GLY A 46 15.59 1.39 -0.43
N GLU A 47 15.23 1.51 -1.70
CA GLU A 47 15.69 2.58 -2.60
C GLU A 47 14.84 3.85 -2.48
N LYS A 48 13.62 3.73 -1.95
CA LYS A 48 12.66 4.83 -1.74
C LYS A 48 11.97 4.72 -0.38
N PRO A 49 11.53 5.84 0.22
CA PRO A 49 10.74 5.81 1.44
C PRO A 49 9.31 5.28 1.17
N VAL A 50 8.71 4.62 2.16
CA VAL A 50 7.33 4.08 2.07
C VAL A 50 6.27 5.14 1.75
N THR A 51 6.55 6.41 2.04
CA THR A 51 5.67 7.55 1.74
C THR A 51 5.57 7.87 0.25
N GLU A 52 6.48 7.33 -0.58
CA GLU A 52 6.42 7.46 -2.04
C GLU A 52 5.63 6.34 -2.72
N LEU A 53 5.04 5.41 -1.96
CA LEU A 53 4.18 4.37 -2.54
C LEU A 53 3.03 5.02 -3.32
N GLY A 54 2.70 4.49 -4.50
CA GLY A 54 1.62 4.96 -5.38
C GLY A 54 0.21 4.74 -4.84
N VAL A 55 -0.03 5.01 -3.56
CA VAL A 55 -1.27 4.75 -2.84
C VAL A 55 -1.60 5.98 -2.01
N LYS A 56 -2.78 6.54 -2.24
CA LYS A 56 -3.22 7.77 -1.59
C LYS A 56 -4.64 7.62 -1.07
N ALA A 57 -4.82 7.82 0.23
CA ALA A 57 -6.13 8.05 0.82
C ALA A 57 -6.53 9.51 0.53
N VAL A 58 -7.38 9.73 -0.48
CA VAL A 58 -7.85 11.07 -0.87
C VAL A 58 -8.78 11.64 0.21
N ASP A 59 -9.61 10.78 0.79
CA ASP A 59 -10.45 11.03 1.95
C ASP A 59 -10.64 9.71 2.73
N ASP A 60 -11.55 9.65 3.71
CA ASP A 60 -11.75 8.45 4.53
C ASP A 60 -12.30 7.24 3.75
N TYR A 61 -12.94 7.45 2.59
CA TYR A 61 -13.60 6.40 1.81
C TYR A 61 -13.17 6.33 0.34
N THR A 62 -12.22 7.17 -0.08
CA THR A 62 -11.66 7.17 -1.44
C THR A 62 -10.17 6.83 -1.41
N LEU A 63 -9.80 5.73 -2.07
CA LEU A 63 -8.41 5.30 -2.26
C LEU A 63 -8.02 5.42 -3.74
N GLU A 64 -6.98 6.19 -4.01
CA GLU A 64 -6.36 6.29 -5.34
C GLU A 64 -5.11 5.40 -5.38
N VAL A 65 -4.99 4.58 -6.43
CA VAL A 65 -3.88 3.64 -6.63
C VAL A 65 -3.29 3.87 -8.01
N GLU A 66 -2.02 4.25 -8.05
CA GLU A 66 -1.23 4.36 -9.27
C GLU A 66 -0.41 3.09 -9.44
N LEU A 67 -0.42 2.53 -10.65
CA LEU A 67 0.31 1.32 -10.99
C LEU A 67 1.57 1.65 -11.77
N GLU A 68 2.59 0.81 -11.65
CA GLU A 68 3.85 0.94 -12.39
C GLU A 68 3.61 0.75 -13.90
N GLN A 69 2.61 -0.04 -14.26
CA GLN A 69 2.14 -0.28 -15.63
C GLN A 69 0.68 -0.73 -15.63
N ALA A 70 0.07 -0.86 -16.81
CA ALA A 70 -1.29 -1.37 -16.93
C ALA A 70 -1.37 -2.85 -16.48
N VAL A 71 -2.33 -3.15 -15.61
CA VAL A 71 -2.59 -4.49 -15.05
C VAL A 71 -4.04 -4.88 -15.35
N PRO A 72 -4.31 -5.92 -16.16
CA PRO A 72 -5.65 -6.22 -16.65
C PRO A 72 -6.48 -7.24 -15.83
N TYR A 73 -5.91 -7.82 -14.78
CA TYR A 73 -6.60 -8.74 -13.85
C TYR A 73 -7.15 -8.00 -12.61
#